data_AF-A0A9D5VC47-F1
#
_entry.id   AF-A0A9D5VC47-F1
#
_cell.length_a   1.000
_cell.length_b   1.000
_cell.length_c   1.000
_cell.angle_alpha   90.00
_cell.angle_beta   90.00
_cell.angle_gamma   90.00
#
_symmetry.space_group_name_H-M   'P 1'
#
loop_
_entity.id
_entity.type
_entity.pdbx_description
1 polymer ?
#
loop_
_entity_poly.entity_id
_entity_poly.type
_entity_poly.pdbx_seq_one_letter_code
_entity_poly.pdbx_strand_id
1 'polypeptide(L)'
;MSWFREARVWADERLAFLFPYRQIVLRSEGKVHCLNLTPRLQGSVAGVFLLIGGWVAGSTASIFLHELELAAKDAQIADVRVAYRSLLNDVADYQKRFSGVVRDLEANQEMMLQLAGRNTKLQEDLDSLKSSRQARAEIETVRDTLLGHLDQVENQMQSLAQRNFTLKDDLSSIETDLQEALTERNTALLES
;
A
#
# COMPACT_ATOMS: atom_id res chain seq x y z
N MET A 1 -31.70 59.57 -48.78
CA MET A 1 -30.83 60.64 -48.22
C MET A 1 -31.61 61.92 -47.84
N SER A 2 -32.88 61.83 -47.46
CA SER A 2 -33.71 62.97 -47.01
C SER A 2 -33.59 63.23 -45.50
N TRP A 3 -33.42 62.17 -44.70
CA TRP A 3 -33.33 62.26 -43.22
C TRP A 3 -32.18 63.13 -42.71
N PHE A 4 -31.02 63.11 -43.39
CA PHE A 4 -29.89 63.97 -43.05
C PHE A 4 -30.15 65.46 -43.30
N ARG A 5 -31.06 65.81 -44.23
CA ARG A 5 -31.42 67.21 -44.48
C ARG A 5 -32.40 67.70 -43.41
N GLU A 6 -33.39 66.90 -43.04
CA GLU A 6 -34.34 67.24 -41.98
C GLU A 6 -33.65 67.38 -40.63
N ALA A 7 -32.74 66.46 -40.29
CA ALA A 7 -31.93 66.56 -39.07
C ALA A 7 -31.04 67.81 -39.06
N ARG A 8 -30.52 68.23 -40.22
CA ARG A 8 -29.74 69.48 -40.35
C ARG A 8 -30.60 70.72 -40.17
N VAL A 9 -31.80 70.76 -40.74
CA VAL A 9 -32.71 71.92 -40.61
C VAL A 9 -33.19 72.06 -39.17
N TRP A 10 -33.57 70.94 -38.53
CA TRP A 10 -33.97 70.93 -37.12
C TRP A 10 -32.83 71.35 -36.17
N ALA A 11 -31.60 70.90 -36.45
CA ALA A 11 -30.43 71.30 -35.69
C ALA A 11 -30.10 72.79 -35.89
N ASP A 12 -30.19 73.30 -37.13
CA ASP A 12 -29.94 74.72 -37.45
C ASP A 12 -30.98 75.63 -36.75
N GLU A 13 -32.26 75.25 -36.69
CA GLU A 13 -33.31 75.99 -35.96
C GLU A 13 -33.07 76.01 -34.44
N ARG A 14 -32.69 74.87 -33.85
CA ARG A 14 -32.38 74.79 -32.41
C ARG A 14 -31.08 75.49 -32.04
N LEU A 15 -30.07 75.43 -32.91
CA LEU A 15 -28.80 76.14 -32.72
C LEU A 15 -28.97 77.65 -32.83
N ALA A 16 -29.82 78.13 -33.74
CA ALA A 16 -30.15 79.55 -33.86
C ALA A 16 -30.86 80.10 -32.60
N PHE A 17 -31.64 79.27 -31.91
CA PHE A 17 -32.30 79.65 -30.66
C PHE A 17 -31.34 79.68 -29.47
N LEU A 18 -30.39 78.74 -29.41
CA LEU A 18 -29.43 78.62 -28.31
C LEU A 18 -28.21 79.55 -28.43
N PHE A 19 -27.81 79.93 -29.65
CA PHE A 19 -26.64 80.77 -29.90
C PHE A 19 -27.00 82.00 -30.75
N PRO A 20 -27.45 83.10 -30.14
CA PRO A 20 -27.70 84.34 -30.86
C PRO A 20 -26.39 84.94 -31.40
N TYR A 21 -26.47 85.47 -32.61
CA TYR A 21 -25.38 86.08 -33.37
C TYR A 21 -24.67 87.19 -32.56
N ARG A 22 -23.46 86.93 -32.04
CA ARG A 22 -22.66 87.93 -31.31
C ARG A 22 -21.48 88.39 -32.13
N GLN A 23 -21.57 89.63 -32.61
CA GLN A 23 -20.50 90.32 -33.32
C GLN A 23 -19.56 90.99 -32.29
N ILE A 24 -18.35 90.45 -32.13
CA ILE A 24 -17.33 91.07 -31.25
C ILE A 24 -16.47 91.98 -32.13
N VAL A 25 -16.65 93.29 -31.96
CA VAL A 25 -15.86 94.31 -32.67
C VAL A 25 -14.58 94.55 -31.87
N LEU A 26 -13.47 93.98 -32.34
CA LEU A 26 -12.13 94.24 -31.80
C LEU A 26 -11.52 95.42 -32.57
N ARG A 27 -11.38 96.57 -31.89
CA ARG A 27 -10.70 97.75 -32.42
C ARG A 27 -9.24 97.72 -31.96
N SER A 28 -8.36 97.19 -32.82
CA SER A 28 -6.92 97.39 -32.72
C SER A 28 -6.49 98.41 -33.78
N GLU A 29 -5.60 99.32 -33.38
CA GLU A 29 -5.18 100.56 -34.05
C GLU A 29 -5.40 100.63 -35.58
N GLY A 30 -6.49 101.28 -35.98
CA GLY A 30 -6.71 101.74 -37.36
C GLY A 30 -7.26 100.72 -38.36
N LYS A 31 -7.36 99.42 -38.04
CA LYS A 31 -8.01 98.41 -38.92
C LYS A 31 -9.06 97.62 -38.18
N VAL A 32 -10.33 97.90 -38.49
CA VAL A 32 -11.49 97.17 -37.92
C VAL A 32 -11.55 95.77 -38.55
N HIS A 33 -11.18 94.74 -37.79
CA HIS A 33 -11.38 93.35 -38.19
C HIS A 33 -12.70 92.85 -37.59
N CYS A 34 -13.69 92.63 -38.46
CA CYS A 34 -14.93 91.96 -38.08
C CYS A 34 -14.74 90.45 -38.15
N LEU A 35 -14.51 89.80 -37.00
CA LEU A 35 -14.54 88.35 -36.91
C LEU A 35 -16.00 87.91 -36.78
N ASN A 36 -16.61 87.53 -37.90
CA ASN A 36 -17.94 86.93 -37.91
C ASN A 36 -17.82 85.49 -37.38
N LEU A 37 -18.11 85.28 -36.09
CA LEU A 37 -18.32 83.93 -35.57
C LEU A 37 -19.66 83.42 -36.10
N THR A 38 -19.62 82.74 -37.24
CA THR A 38 -20.79 82.08 -37.82
C THR A 38 -21.39 81.07 -36.82
N PRO A 39 -22.72 81.09 -36.58
CA PRO A 39 -23.40 80.18 -35.64
C PRO A 39 -23.12 78.69 -35.89
N ARG A 40 -22.85 78.33 -37.16
CA ARG A 40 -22.47 76.99 -37.58
C ARG A 40 -21.16 76.49 -36.96
N LEU A 41 -20.19 77.40 -36.77
CA LEU A 41 -18.90 77.04 -36.20
C LEU A 41 -19.04 76.79 -34.69
N GLN A 42 -19.81 77.61 -33.98
CA GLN A 42 -20.10 77.42 -32.56
C GLN A 42 -20.88 76.13 -32.28
N GLY A 43 -21.87 75.82 -33.12
CA GLY A 43 -22.59 74.54 -33.06
C GLY A 43 -21.68 73.34 -33.31
N SER A 44 -20.76 73.43 -34.28
CA SER A 44 -19.81 72.34 -34.54
C SER A 44 -18.87 72.10 -33.36
N VAL A 45 -18.37 73.17 -32.73
CA VAL A 45 -17.47 73.08 -31.57
C VAL A 45 -18.21 72.49 -30.37
N ALA A 46 -19.43 72.95 -30.09
CA ALA A 46 -20.25 72.39 -29.01
C ALA A 46 -20.58 70.90 -29.25
N GLY A 47 -20.88 70.51 -30.49
CA GLY A 47 -21.12 69.12 -30.87
C GLY A 47 -19.87 68.24 -30.65
N VAL A 48 -18.69 68.73 -31.02
CA VAL A 48 -17.42 68.02 -30.77
C VAL A 48 -17.17 67.87 -29.27
N PHE A 49 -17.40 68.90 -28.47
CA PHE A 49 -17.27 68.81 -27.02
C PHE A 49 -18.25 67.80 -26.39
N LEU A 50 -19.49 67.73 -26.87
CA LEU A 50 -20.45 66.75 -26.40
C LEU A 50 -20.09 65.33 -26.81
N LEU A 51 -19.56 65.13 -28.02
CA LEU A 51 -19.07 63.83 -28.46
C LEU A 51 -17.87 63.38 -27.61
N ILE A 52 -16.91 64.27 -27.37
CA ILE A 52 -15.75 63.97 -26.52
C ILE A 52 -16.20 63.72 -25.08
N GLY A 53 -17.05 64.56 -24.51
CA GLY A 53 -17.56 64.40 -23.15
C GLY A 53 -18.38 63.13 -22.98
N GLY A 54 -19.25 62.82 -23.94
CA GLY A 54 -20.03 61.58 -23.96
C GLY A 54 -19.15 60.35 -24.12
N TRP A 55 -18.12 60.42 -24.97
CA TRP A 55 -17.13 59.35 -25.12
C TRP A 55 -16.32 59.12 -23.84
N VAL A 56 -15.83 60.19 -23.21
CA VAL A 56 -15.08 60.11 -21.95
C VAL A 56 -15.96 59.57 -20.82
N ALA A 57 -17.19 60.06 -20.69
CA ALA A 57 -18.14 59.57 -19.68
C ALA A 57 -18.50 58.09 -19.92
N GLY A 58 -18.75 57.70 -21.17
CA GLY A 58 -19.01 56.31 -21.54
C GLY A 58 -17.82 55.40 -21.30
N SER A 59 -16.60 55.87 -21.62
CA SER A 59 -15.36 55.14 -21.35
C SER A 59 -15.12 54.98 -19.85
N THR A 60 -15.30 56.03 -19.05
CA THR A 60 -15.20 55.97 -17.59
C THR A 60 -16.23 55.02 -16.97
N ALA A 61 -17.48 55.07 -17.43
CA ALA A 61 -18.52 54.12 -16.98
C ALA A 61 -18.18 52.67 -17.37
N SER A 62 -17.57 52.46 -18.53
CA SER A 62 -17.11 51.13 -18.95
C SER A 62 -16.02 50.57 -18.03
N ILE A 63 -15.12 51.43 -17.56
CA ILE A 63 -14.06 51.06 -16.60
C ILE A 63 -14.67 50.71 -15.23
N PHE A 64 -15.62 51.51 -14.72
CA PHE A 64 -16.31 51.17 -13.47
C PHE A 64 -17.11 49.86 -13.55
N LEU A 65 -17.68 49.53 -14.72
CA LEU A 65 -18.29 48.22 -14.95
C LEU A 65 -17.24 47.09 -14.97
N HIS A 66 -16.03 47.34 -15.46
CA HIS A 66 -14.92 46.38 -15.44
C HIS A 66 -14.33 46.20 -14.03
N GLU A 67 -14.34 47.21 -13.16
CA GLU A 67 -13.84 47.08 -11.78
C GLU A 67 -14.67 46.09 -10.94
N LEU A 68 -15.96 45.95 -11.22
CA LEU A 68 -16.83 44.92 -10.63
C LEU A 68 -16.43 43.50 -11.07
N GLU A 69 -15.83 43.33 -12.24
CA GLU A 69 -15.34 42.04 -12.73
C GLU A 69 -13.92 41.70 -12.22
N LEU A 70 -13.09 42.72 -11.92
CA LEU A 70 -11.77 42.50 -11.30
C LEU A 70 -11.88 41.99 -9.85
N ALA A 71 -12.83 42.48 -9.06
CA ALA A 71 -13.08 41.96 -7.71
C ALA A 71 -13.54 40.49 -7.72
N ALA A 72 -14.27 40.07 -8.76
CA ALA A 72 -14.64 38.67 -8.98
C ALA A 72 -13.43 37.80 -9.41
N LYS A 73 -12.45 38.37 -10.12
CA LYS A 73 -11.20 37.68 -10.47
C LYS A 73 -10.26 37.50 -9.28
N ASP A 74 -10.18 38.47 -8.37
CA ASP A 74 -9.43 38.30 -7.11
C ASP A 74 -10.03 37.19 -6.22
N ALA A 75 -11.37 37.05 -6.23
CA ALA A 75 -12.04 35.92 -5.59
C ALA A 75 -11.68 34.56 -6.25
N GLN A 76 -11.58 34.51 -7.58
CA GLN A 76 -11.11 33.30 -8.30
C GLN A 76 -9.64 32.97 -8.00
N ILE A 77 -8.76 33.96 -7.82
CA ILE A 77 -7.35 33.72 -7.48
C ILE A 77 -7.20 33.19 -6.04
N ALA A 78 -8.08 33.61 -5.13
CA ALA A 78 -8.14 33.06 -3.78
C ALA A 78 -8.62 31.59 -3.78
N ASP A 79 -9.64 31.27 -4.59
CA ASP A 79 -10.21 29.92 -4.72
C ASP A 79 -9.22 28.91 -5.32
N VAL A 80 -8.47 29.30 -6.38
CA VAL A 80 -7.44 28.44 -6.99
C VAL A 80 -6.33 28.07 -6.01
N ARG A 81 -5.94 29.00 -5.11
CA ARG A 81 -4.93 28.69 -4.07
C ARG A 81 -5.47 27.73 -3.01
N VAL A 82 -6.77 27.74 -2.72
CA VAL A 82 -7.40 26.79 -1.80
C VAL A 82 -7.50 25.42 -2.46
N ALA A 83 -7.90 25.34 -3.72
CA ALA A 83 -7.93 24.09 -4.50
C ALA A 83 -6.54 23.45 -4.64
N TYR A 84 -5.50 24.25 -4.91
CA TYR A 84 -4.11 23.75 -4.99
C TYR A 84 -3.62 23.21 -3.63
N ARG A 85 -3.97 23.87 -2.53
CA ARG A 85 -3.67 23.36 -1.18
C ARG A 85 -4.41 22.07 -0.87
N SER A 86 -5.66 21.92 -1.33
CA SER A 86 -6.42 20.67 -1.21
C SER A 86 -5.72 19.54 -1.95
N LEU A 87 -5.29 19.76 -3.19
CA LEU A 87 -4.58 18.73 -3.96
C LEU A 87 -3.23 18.35 -3.32
N LEU A 88 -2.51 19.32 -2.77
CA LEU A 88 -1.27 19.04 -2.04
C LEU A 88 -1.52 18.21 -0.77
N ASN A 89 -2.64 18.48 -0.09
CA ASN A 89 -3.07 17.71 1.08
C ASN A 89 -3.50 16.29 0.70
N ASP A 90 -4.14 16.13 -0.46
CA ASP A 90 -4.49 14.82 -1.03
C ASP A 90 -3.22 14.01 -1.33
N VAL A 91 -2.18 14.63 -1.92
CA VAL A 91 -0.89 13.97 -2.14
C VAL A 91 -0.25 13.53 -0.83
N ALA A 92 -0.29 14.36 0.21
CA ALA A 92 0.21 13.99 1.53
C ALA A 92 -0.59 12.83 2.15
N ASP A 93 -1.92 12.80 1.97
CA ASP A 93 -2.77 11.69 2.42
C ASP A 93 -2.47 10.41 1.64
N TYR A 94 -2.25 10.48 0.32
CA TYR A 94 -1.83 9.34 -0.50
C TYR A 94 -0.48 8.78 -0.05
N GLN A 95 0.51 9.64 0.21
CA GLN A 95 1.80 9.20 0.72
C GLN A 95 1.67 8.52 2.09
N LYS A 96 0.83 9.05 2.97
CA LYS A 96 0.57 8.46 4.29
C LYS A 96 -0.12 7.10 4.18
N ARG A 97 -1.11 6.97 3.30
CA ARG A 97 -1.81 5.69 3.02
C ARG A 97 -0.86 4.68 2.40
N PHE A 98 -0.05 5.10 1.42
CA PHE A 98 0.93 4.22 0.78
C PHE A 98 1.95 3.70 1.79
N SER A 99 2.49 4.57 2.65
CA SER A 99 3.37 4.17 3.75
C SER A 99 2.69 3.20 4.71
N GLY A 100 1.42 3.45 5.07
CA GLY A 100 0.64 2.53 5.89
C GLY A 100 0.49 1.14 5.26
N VAL A 101 0.10 1.08 3.99
CA VAL A 101 -0.07 -0.18 3.24
C VAL A 101 1.26 -0.93 3.10
N VAL A 102 2.36 -0.23 2.80
CA VAL A 102 3.69 -0.86 2.71
C VAL A 102 4.10 -1.44 4.06
N ARG A 103 3.91 -0.70 5.15
CA ARG A 103 4.23 -1.16 6.50
C ARG A 103 3.39 -2.38 6.91
N ASP A 104 2.11 -2.37 6.57
CA ASP A 104 1.22 -3.50 6.86
C ASP A 104 1.59 -4.74 6.01
N LEU A 105 2.03 -4.53 4.76
CA LEU A 105 2.52 -5.61 3.90
C LEU A 105 3.85 -6.18 4.41
N GLU A 106 4.76 -5.34 4.89
CA GLU A 106 6.02 -5.74 5.53
C GLU A 106 5.76 -6.55 6.81
N ALA A 107 4.86 -6.07 7.67
CA ALA A 107 4.45 -6.80 8.88
C ALA A 107 3.82 -8.17 8.56
N ASN A 108 2.99 -8.24 7.51
CA ASN A 108 2.41 -9.49 7.05
C ASN A 108 3.48 -10.45 6.47
N GLN A 109 4.47 -9.93 5.75
CA GLN A 109 5.58 -10.72 5.23
C GLN A 109 6.45 -11.27 6.36
N GLU A 110 6.75 -10.46 7.37
CA GLU A 110 7.48 -10.90 8.57
C GLU A 110 6.70 -12.02 9.29
N MET A 111 5.40 -11.84 9.50
CA MET A 111 4.55 -12.86 10.10
C MET A 111 4.55 -14.16 9.29
N MET A 112 4.47 -14.08 7.97
CA MET A 112 4.51 -15.25 7.09
C MET A 112 5.84 -15.99 7.19
N LEU A 113 6.97 -15.27 7.22
CA LEU A 113 8.30 -15.86 7.40
C LEU A 113 8.43 -16.53 8.78
N GLN A 114 7.91 -15.91 9.84
CA GLN A 114 7.89 -16.51 11.17
C GLN A 114 7.03 -17.79 11.21
N LEU A 115 5.86 -17.79 10.57
CA LEU A 115 4.99 -18.96 10.49
C LEU A 115 5.66 -20.09 9.68
N ALA A 116 6.28 -19.78 8.55
CA ALA A 116 7.04 -20.74 7.77
C ALA A 116 8.18 -21.34 8.60
N GLY A 117 8.97 -20.50 9.28
CA GLY A 117 10.06 -20.97 10.15
C GLY A 117 9.59 -21.79 11.35
N ARG A 118 8.40 -21.51 11.91
CA ARG A 118 7.79 -22.36 12.95
C ARG A 118 7.32 -23.70 12.37
N ASN A 119 6.74 -23.69 11.17
CA ASN A 119 6.25 -24.90 10.52
C ASN A 119 7.41 -25.85 10.18
N THR A 120 8.53 -25.34 9.66
CA THR A 120 9.72 -26.15 9.38
C THR A 120 10.31 -26.76 10.64
N LYS A 121 10.39 -25.99 11.74
CA LYS A 121 10.84 -26.51 13.04
C LYS A 121 9.93 -27.61 13.58
N LEU A 122 8.61 -27.39 13.52
CA LEU A 122 7.64 -28.41 13.94
C LEU A 122 7.75 -29.68 13.09
N GLN A 123 8.02 -29.55 11.79
CA GLN A 123 8.22 -30.70 10.91
C GLN A 123 9.49 -31.48 11.27
N GLU A 124 10.60 -30.77 11.51
CA GLU A 124 11.86 -31.38 11.98
C GLU A 124 11.68 -32.10 13.32
N ASP A 125 11.01 -31.46 14.28
CA ASP A 125 10.69 -32.06 15.58
C ASP A 125 9.84 -33.33 15.40
N LEU A 126 8.82 -33.31 14.54
CA LEU A 126 7.99 -34.48 14.25
C LEU A 126 8.78 -35.62 13.62
N ASP A 127 9.69 -35.33 12.69
CA ASP A 127 10.54 -36.35 12.06
C ASP A 127 11.53 -36.94 13.07
N SER A 128 12.07 -36.14 13.98
CA SER A 128 12.93 -36.61 15.08
C SER A 128 12.17 -37.50 16.07
N LEU A 129 10.92 -37.16 16.39
CA LEU A 129 10.07 -37.97 17.25
C LEU A 129 9.66 -39.27 16.57
N LYS A 130 9.41 -39.24 15.26
CA LYS A 130 9.08 -40.44 14.48
C LYS A 130 10.25 -41.41 14.43
N SER A 131 11.46 -40.93 14.14
CA SER A 131 12.67 -41.77 14.14
C SER A 131 12.97 -42.31 15.54
N SER A 132 12.81 -41.51 16.60
CA SER A 132 12.94 -41.96 17.99
C SER A 132 11.94 -43.05 18.37
N ARG A 133 10.67 -42.92 17.95
CA ARG A 133 9.65 -43.96 18.16
C ARG A 133 9.97 -45.23 17.39
N GLN A 134 10.47 -45.11 16.17
CA GLN A 134 10.88 -46.26 15.37
C GLN A 134 12.06 -46.99 16.00
N ALA A 135 13.09 -46.27 16.45
CA ALA A 135 14.22 -46.85 17.17
C ALA A 135 13.78 -47.58 18.45
N ARG A 136 12.82 -47.01 19.19
CA ARG A 136 12.23 -47.68 20.38
C ARG A 136 11.47 -48.96 20.02
N ALA A 137 10.72 -48.96 18.91
CA ALA A 137 10.00 -50.15 18.46
C ALA A 137 10.98 -51.26 18.04
N GLU A 138 12.08 -50.91 17.36
CA GLU A 138 13.14 -51.86 17.01
C GLU A 138 13.86 -52.42 18.24
N ILE A 139 14.09 -51.61 19.28
CA ILE A 139 14.65 -52.09 20.54
C ILE A 139 13.73 -53.11 21.21
N GLU A 140 12.41 -52.89 21.19
CA GLU A 140 11.46 -53.83 21.77
C GLU A 140 11.44 -55.17 21.02
N THR A 141 11.50 -55.17 19.67
CA THR A 141 11.57 -56.42 18.89
C THR A 141 12.89 -57.17 19.12
N VAL A 142 14.00 -56.45 19.24
CA VAL A 142 15.29 -57.05 19.63
C VAL A 142 15.21 -57.65 21.02
N ARG A 143 14.56 -56.96 21.97
CA ARG A 143 14.35 -57.47 23.32
C ARG A 143 13.54 -58.76 23.33
N ASP A 144 12.44 -58.82 22.60
CA ASP A 144 11.62 -60.04 22.47
C ASP A 144 12.44 -61.20 21.89
N THR A 145 13.27 -60.92 20.89
CA THR A 145 14.17 -61.92 20.29
C THR A 145 15.19 -62.44 21.31
N LEU A 146 15.79 -61.54 22.09
CA LEU A 146 16.74 -61.91 23.14
C LEU A 146 16.08 -62.73 24.26
N LEU A 147 14.85 -62.40 24.65
CA LEU A 147 14.08 -63.20 25.60
C LEU A 147 13.83 -64.62 25.07
N GLY A 148 13.51 -64.76 23.78
CA GLY A 148 13.40 -66.06 23.14
C GLY A 148 14.71 -66.86 23.14
N HIS A 149 15.85 -66.20 22.88
CA HIS A 149 17.16 -66.85 22.98
C HIS A 149 17.48 -67.30 24.42
N LEU A 150 17.13 -66.50 25.43
CA LEU A 150 17.34 -66.86 26.83
C LEU A 150 16.51 -68.09 27.23
N ASP A 151 15.24 -68.13 26.82
CA ASP A 151 14.36 -69.30 27.06
C ASP A 151 14.91 -70.56 26.38
N GLN A 152 15.43 -70.43 25.15
CA GLN A 152 16.06 -71.55 24.46
C GLN A 152 17.32 -72.05 25.19
N VAL A 153 18.17 -71.15 25.66
CA VAL A 153 19.38 -71.50 26.43
C VAL A 153 19.01 -72.17 27.75
N GLU A 154 17.98 -71.68 28.44
CA GLU A 154 17.46 -72.28 29.67
C GLU A 154 17.00 -73.73 29.42
N ASN A 155 16.18 -73.93 28.39
CA ASN A 155 15.70 -75.26 28.01
C ASN A 155 16.86 -76.21 27.65
N GLN A 156 17.87 -75.73 26.92
CA GLN A 156 19.08 -76.51 26.62
C GLN A 156 19.86 -76.87 27.88
N MET A 157 20.01 -75.94 28.83
CA MET A 157 20.72 -76.17 30.08
C MET A 157 19.98 -77.20 30.96
N GLN A 158 18.66 -77.12 31.05
CA GLN A 158 17.83 -78.12 31.75
C GLN A 158 17.97 -79.51 31.11
N SER A 159 17.92 -79.60 29.78
CA SER A 159 18.14 -80.85 29.05
C SER A 159 19.53 -81.44 29.29
N LEU A 160 20.57 -80.60 29.30
CA LEU A 160 21.94 -81.01 29.55
C LEU A 160 22.14 -81.47 31.00
N ALA A 161 21.49 -80.82 31.97
CA ALA A 161 21.48 -81.26 33.36
C ALA A 161 20.81 -82.64 33.49
N GLN A 162 19.65 -82.84 32.87
CA GLN A 162 18.95 -84.13 32.88
C GLN A 162 19.83 -85.24 32.27
N ARG A 163 20.49 -84.97 31.14
CA ARG A 163 21.43 -85.91 30.52
C ARG A 163 22.62 -86.24 31.41
N ASN A 164 23.18 -85.25 32.12
CA ASN A 164 24.25 -85.48 33.08
C ASN A 164 23.78 -86.36 34.25
N PHE A 165 22.55 -86.19 34.75
CA PHE A 165 21.99 -87.09 35.77
C PHE A 165 21.84 -88.52 35.26
N THR A 166 21.31 -88.72 34.05
CA THR A 166 21.22 -90.07 33.46
C THR A 166 22.59 -90.69 33.25
N LEU A 167 23.55 -89.96 32.68
CA LEU A 167 24.94 -90.43 32.54
C LEU A 167 25.58 -90.79 33.88
N LYS A 168 25.31 -90.02 34.94
CA LYS A 168 25.80 -90.30 36.29
C LYS A 168 25.19 -91.58 36.86
N ASP A 169 23.91 -91.81 36.64
CA ASP A 169 23.18 -93.01 37.05
C ASP A 169 23.70 -94.25 36.31
N ASP A 170 23.82 -94.17 34.98
CA ASP A 170 24.39 -95.22 34.14
C ASP A 170 25.82 -95.59 34.59
N LEU A 171 26.66 -94.58 34.87
CA LEU A 171 28.03 -94.79 35.33
C LEU A 171 28.08 -95.44 36.73
N SER A 172 27.15 -95.10 37.61
CA SER A 172 27.00 -95.74 38.94
C SER A 172 26.55 -97.20 38.81
N SER A 173 25.64 -97.50 37.88
CA SER A 173 25.21 -98.87 37.58
C SER A 173 26.40 -99.69 37.06
N ILE A 174 27.14 -99.17 36.08
CA ILE A 174 28.33 -99.84 35.54
C ILE A 174 29.38 -100.07 36.63
N GLU A 175 29.64 -99.08 37.50
CA GLU A 175 30.57 -99.25 38.62
C GLU A 175 30.14 -100.40 39.54
N THR A 176 28.85 -100.52 39.82
CA THR A 176 28.27 -101.59 40.64
C THR A 176 28.44 -102.96 39.97
N ASP A 177 28.07 -103.07 38.69
CA ASP A 177 28.23 -104.31 37.90
C ASP A 177 29.70 -104.76 37.83
N LEU A 178 30.63 -103.80 37.72
CA LEU A 178 32.06 -104.06 37.67
C LEU A 178 32.60 -104.52 39.03
N GLN A 179 32.12 -103.95 40.13
CA GLN A 179 32.42 -104.44 41.48
C GLN A 179 31.89 -105.86 41.68
N GLU A 180 30.67 -106.16 41.25
CA GLU A 180 30.06 -107.49 41.33
C GLU A 180 30.82 -108.53 40.50
N ALA A 181 31.18 -108.20 39.25
CA ALA A 181 31.99 -109.09 38.42
C ALA A 181 33.38 -109.35 39.03
N LEU A 182 33.99 -108.36 39.68
CA LEU A 182 35.27 -108.53 40.38
C LEU A 182 35.16 -109.41 41.63
N THR A 183 34.07 -109.29 42.41
CA THR A 183 33.85 -110.15 43.57
C THR A 183 33.58 -111.59 43.14
N GLU A 184 32.72 -111.81 42.14
CA GLU A 184 32.41 -113.13 41.59
C GLU A 184 33.65 -113.82 41.01
N ARG A 185 34.50 -113.08 40.30
CA ARG A 185 35.81 -113.57 39.85
C ARG A 185 36.71 -113.98 41.02
N ASN A 186 36.74 -113.19 42.08
CA ASN A 186 37.57 -113.50 43.25
C ASN A 186 37.05 -114.71 44.02
N THR A 187 35.73 -114.90 44.14
CA THR A 187 35.15 -116.09 44.76
C THR A 187 35.41 -117.33 43.92
N ALA A 188 35.25 -117.25 42.59
CA ALA A 188 35.56 -118.37 41.69
C ALA A 188 37.04 -118.80 41.75
N LEU A 189 37.97 -117.87 41.93
CA LEU A 189 39.40 -118.17 42.14
C LEU A 189 39.72 -118.77 43.51
N LEU A 190 38.85 -118.61 44.51
CA LEU A 190 39.01 -119.20 45.84
C LEU A 190 38.39 -120.61 45.93
N GLU A 191 37.41 -120.92 45.08
CA GLU A 191 36.75 -122.23 45.01
C GLU A 191 37.40 -123.21 44.01
N SER A 192 38.38 -122.75 43.21
CA SER A 192 39.22 -123.58 42.32
C SER A 192 40.52 -124.01 42.98
#